data_AF-A0A6N7A966-F1
#
_entry.id   AF-A0A6N7A966-F1
#
_cell.length_a   1.000
_cell.length_b   1.000
_cell.length_c   1.000
_cell.angle_alpha   90.00
_cell.angle_beta   90.00
_cell.angle_gamma   90.00
#
_symmetry.space_group_name_H-M   'P 1'
#
loop_
_entity.id
_entity.type
_entity.pdbx_description
1 polymer ?
#
loop_
_entity_poly.entity_id
_entity_poly.type
_entity_poly.pdbx_seq_one_letter_code
_entity_poly.pdbx_strand_id
1 'polypeptide(L)'
;MIKSEILVPLLNANEPEARLAAVHVKDGQAVEKGALLFTIETTKAASDIESPEAGFARLLAKEGDTLAVGDRLAVITEKADEPVEIAGRGDLYGRPGAGTSPAPTDMRITKPARTLAESLGVDLAALPTDRLVTEDVVRQYAGAAPEISLPPADQPYILIYGGGGHAKSIMEMVKQLGGYAIAGIVDDSLPAGTRVLGIPVLGTRAALSALTGLGVRLAANGVGGILDINVRVKVFELLEAAGFAFPALVHPRATVEPSAQVGEGVQVFANAYVGAEAELQPRCMVNTNAVVSHDCVVGAYTHIAPGALLAGHVHVGGRTLVGMGVTTAIGVRIGSGVRIGNGAIVLADVPDRMVIQAGRYWVGKAETPK
;
A
#
# COMPACT_ATOMS: atom_id res chain seq x y z
N MET A 1 23.14 -24.53 -0.84
CA MET A 1 21.95 -24.32 -1.69
C MET A 1 20.70 -24.41 -0.80
N ILE A 2 19.56 -23.78 -1.17
CA ILE A 2 18.28 -24.02 -0.45
C ILE A 2 17.84 -25.46 -0.74
N LYS A 3 17.73 -26.29 0.31
CA LYS A 3 17.30 -27.69 0.21
C LYS A 3 15.79 -27.83 0.28
N SER A 4 15.15 -27.12 1.23
CA SER A 4 13.70 -27.15 1.45
C SER A 4 13.17 -25.81 1.93
N GLU A 5 11.91 -25.52 1.60
CA GLU A 5 11.18 -24.35 2.11
C GLU A 5 10.17 -24.79 3.18
N ILE A 6 10.09 -24.04 4.28
CA ILE A 6 9.12 -24.24 5.34
C ILE A 6 8.03 -23.19 5.16
N LEU A 7 6.84 -23.62 4.77
CA LEU A 7 5.70 -22.75 4.46
C LEU A 7 4.63 -22.83 5.55
N VAL A 8 3.79 -21.79 5.65
CA VAL A 8 2.57 -21.84 6.45
C VAL A 8 1.57 -22.83 5.81
N PRO A 9 1.23 -23.94 6.49
CA PRO A 9 0.28 -24.91 5.97
C PRO A 9 -1.16 -24.41 6.10
N LEU A 10 -2.05 -24.95 5.26
CA LEU A 10 -3.49 -24.75 5.40
C LEU A 10 -4.02 -25.60 6.56
N LEU A 11 -4.26 -24.99 7.72
CA LEU A 11 -4.81 -25.69 8.89
C LEU A 11 -6.34 -25.80 8.89
N ASN A 12 -7.04 -24.83 8.28
CA ASN A 12 -8.49 -24.84 8.12
C ASN A 12 -8.85 -24.17 6.79
N ALA A 13 -9.72 -24.82 6.00
CA ALA A 13 -10.17 -24.33 4.69
C ALA A 13 -10.80 -22.92 4.71
N ASN A 14 -11.30 -22.48 5.87
CA ASN A 14 -11.92 -21.16 6.05
C ASN A 14 -11.03 -20.12 6.75
N GLU A 15 -9.78 -20.46 7.07
CA GLU A 15 -8.82 -19.57 7.75
C GLU A 15 -7.53 -19.49 6.90
N PRO A 16 -7.40 -18.46 6.05
CA PRO A 16 -6.28 -18.33 5.12
C PRO A 16 -5.01 -17.76 5.76
N GLU A 17 -5.01 -17.55 7.09
CA GLU A 17 -3.91 -16.97 7.85
C GLU A 17 -3.72 -17.74 9.16
N ALA A 18 -2.47 -17.82 9.62
CA ALA A 18 -2.10 -18.42 10.91
C ALA A 18 -1.12 -17.50 11.64
N ARG A 19 -1.20 -17.50 12.97
CA ARG A 19 -0.25 -16.78 13.84
C ARG A 19 0.90 -17.70 14.20
N LEU A 20 2.13 -17.22 14.11
CA LEU A 20 3.31 -17.92 14.60
C LEU A 20 3.38 -17.81 16.13
N ALA A 21 2.96 -18.86 16.83
CA ALA A 21 2.85 -18.88 18.29
C ALA A 21 4.19 -19.09 18.99
N ALA A 22 5.08 -19.91 18.42
CA ALA A 22 6.41 -20.13 18.96
C ALA A 22 7.43 -20.47 17.86
N VAL A 23 8.68 -20.06 18.08
CA VAL A 23 9.84 -20.45 17.27
C VAL A 23 10.79 -21.29 18.12
N HIS A 24 11.03 -22.55 17.73
CA HIS A 24 11.77 -23.54 18.53
C HIS A 24 13.24 -23.73 18.08
N VAL A 25 13.65 -23.00 17.05
CA VAL A 25 14.97 -23.11 16.42
C VAL A 25 15.61 -21.73 16.24
N LYS A 26 16.94 -21.63 16.30
CA LYS A 26 17.68 -20.39 16.05
C LYS A 26 18.09 -20.27 14.58
N ASP A 27 18.23 -19.04 14.09
CA ASP A 27 18.78 -18.79 12.75
C ASP A 27 20.21 -19.38 12.63
N GLY A 28 20.43 -20.17 11.58
CA GLY A 28 21.68 -20.89 11.32
C GLY A 28 21.87 -22.17 12.15
N GLN A 29 20.87 -22.63 12.92
CA GLN A 29 20.99 -23.85 13.73
C GLN A 29 20.86 -25.12 12.88
N ALA A 30 21.71 -26.12 13.15
CA ALA A 30 21.59 -27.45 12.56
C ALA A 30 20.36 -28.19 13.09
N VAL A 31 19.58 -28.79 12.20
CA VAL A 31 18.36 -29.54 12.48
C VAL A 31 18.38 -30.89 11.77
N GLU A 32 17.78 -31.89 12.41
CA GLU A 32 17.52 -33.21 11.81
C GLU A 32 16.13 -33.26 11.17
N LYS A 33 15.89 -34.25 10.30
CA LYS A 33 14.54 -34.53 9.81
C LYS A 33 13.60 -34.86 10.98
N GLY A 34 12.43 -34.22 11.03
CA GLY A 34 11.46 -34.34 12.12
C GLY A 34 11.73 -33.42 13.31
N ALA A 35 12.76 -32.57 13.27
CA ALA A 35 12.99 -31.59 14.32
C ALA A 35 11.88 -30.53 14.33
N LEU A 36 11.31 -30.24 15.49
CA LEU A 36 10.31 -29.19 15.67
C LEU A 36 10.91 -27.80 15.40
N LEU A 37 10.31 -27.05 14.47
CA LEU A 37 10.78 -25.71 14.08
C LEU A 37 9.86 -24.61 14.60
N PHE A 38 8.55 -24.80 14.46
CA PHE A 38 7.54 -23.77 14.74
C PHE A 38 6.28 -24.37 15.34
N THR A 39 5.59 -23.58 16.16
CA THR A 39 4.19 -23.83 16.51
C THR A 39 3.37 -22.69 15.94
N ILE A 40 2.36 -23.02 15.14
CA ILE A 40 1.42 -22.05 14.56
C ILE A 40 0.03 -22.24 15.14
N GLU A 41 -0.70 -21.15 15.31
CA GLU A 41 -2.02 -21.11 15.92
C GLU A 41 -3.02 -20.43 14.98
N THR A 42 -4.20 -21.04 14.90
CA THR A 42 -5.39 -20.51 14.25
C THR A 42 -6.48 -20.31 15.30
N THR A 43 -7.65 -19.77 14.94
CA THR A 43 -8.72 -19.57 15.92
C THR A 43 -9.29 -20.87 16.50
N LYS A 44 -8.95 -22.02 15.92
CA LYS A 44 -9.53 -23.33 16.26
C LYS A 44 -8.51 -24.40 16.67
N ALA A 45 -7.26 -24.28 16.25
CA ALA A 45 -6.23 -25.28 16.50
C ALA A 45 -4.82 -24.67 16.48
N ALA A 46 -3.93 -25.26 17.27
CA ALA A 46 -2.49 -25.10 17.13
C ALA A 46 -1.90 -26.33 16.43
N SER A 47 -0.90 -26.12 15.59
CA SER A 47 -0.17 -27.18 14.90
C SER A 47 1.32 -26.91 14.96
N ASP A 48 2.07 -27.97 15.14
CA ASP A 48 3.51 -27.98 15.09
C ASP A 48 3.99 -28.19 13.64
N ILE A 49 5.13 -27.59 13.30
CA ILE A 49 5.78 -27.69 12.00
C ILE A 49 7.19 -28.21 12.23
N GLU A 50 7.47 -29.35 11.62
CA GLU A 50 8.76 -30.04 11.71
C GLU A 50 9.61 -29.84 10.44
N SER A 51 10.92 -30.02 10.57
CA SER A 51 11.82 -30.01 9.44
C SER A 51 11.61 -31.25 8.55
N PRO A 52 11.39 -31.11 7.23
CA PRO A 52 11.22 -32.24 6.33
C PRO A 52 12.53 -33.00 6.07
N GLU A 53 13.67 -32.38 6.34
CA GLU A 53 15.01 -32.94 6.12
C GLU A 53 16.06 -32.35 7.06
N ALA A 54 17.26 -32.94 7.07
CA ALA A 54 18.40 -32.43 7.83
C ALA A 54 19.14 -31.30 7.10
N GLY A 55 19.58 -30.28 7.83
CA GLY A 55 20.32 -29.13 7.31
C GLY A 55 20.41 -27.99 8.34
N PHE A 56 20.56 -26.76 7.87
CA PHE A 56 20.60 -25.58 8.72
C PHE A 56 19.37 -24.71 8.51
N ALA A 57 18.66 -24.37 9.60
CA ALA A 57 17.44 -23.58 9.53
C ALA A 57 17.76 -22.09 9.40
N ARG A 58 17.25 -21.43 8.35
CA ARG A 58 17.33 -19.98 8.17
C ARG A 58 15.96 -19.35 8.32
N LEU A 59 15.78 -18.52 9.34
CA LEU A 59 14.50 -17.97 9.75
C LEU A 59 14.09 -16.79 8.87
N LEU A 60 12.83 -16.78 8.42
CA LEU A 60 12.23 -15.73 7.60
C LEU A 60 11.02 -15.06 8.26
N ALA A 61 10.55 -15.62 9.38
CA ALA A 61 9.47 -15.10 10.21
C ALA A 61 9.89 -15.07 11.68
N LYS A 62 9.21 -14.25 12.50
CA LYS A 62 9.43 -14.13 13.94
C LYS A 62 8.17 -14.46 14.73
N GLU A 63 8.37 -14.88 15.97
CA GLU A 63 7.27 -15.16 16.89
C GLU A 63 6.31 -13.97 17.00
N GLY A 64 5.01 -14.24 16.94
CA GLY A 64 3.94 -13.24 16.92
C GLY A 64 3.50 -12.78 15.53
N ASP A 65 4.23 -13.11 14.45
CA ASP A 65 3.81 -12.76 13.10
C ASP A 65 2.48 -13.45 12.72
N THR A 66 1.62 -12.73 11.99
CA THR A 66 0.44 -13.32 11.32
C THR A 66 0.76 -13.45 9.83
N LEU A 67 0.66 -14.67 9.31
CA LEU A 67 1.16 -15.04 7.99
C LEU A 67 0.07 -15.75 7.19
N ALA A 68 0.01 -15.50 5.89
CA ALA A 68 -0.94 -16.17 5.02
C ALA A 68 -0.48 -17.61 4.72
N VAL A 69 -1.43 -18.50 4.45
CA VAL A 69 -1.12 -19.85 3.95
C VAL A 69 -0.24 -19.75 2.71
N GLY A 70 0.88 -20.46 2.72
CA GLY A 70 1.90 -20.40 1.67
C GLY A 70 3.03 -19.39 1.90
N ASP A 71 2.95 -18.52 2.91
CA ASP A 71 4.08 -17.66 3.29
C ASP A 71 5.25 -18.51 3.84
N ARG A 72 6.49 -18.06 3.62
CA ARG A 72 7.70 -18.73 4.10
C ARG A 72 7.98 -18.40 5.57
N LEU A 73 8.12 -19.44 6.39
CA LEU A 73 8.56 -19.37 7.79
C LEU A 73 10.08 -19.45 7.91
N ALA A 74 10.69 -20.35 7.14
CA ALA A 74 12.13 -20.56 7.07
C ALA A 74 12.52 -21.31 5.79
N VAL A 75 13.83 -21.43 5.56
CA VAL A 75 14.39 -22.38 4.60
C VAL A 75 15.44 -23.26 5.28
N ILE A 76 15.62 -24.48 4.77
CA ILE A 76 16.69 -25.38 5.18
C ILE A 76 17.82 -25.29 4.16
N THR A 77 19.02 -24.94 4.60
CA THR A 77 20.22 -24.80 3.75
C THR A 77 21.26 -25.88 4.06
N GLU A 78 22.25 -26.00 3.18
CA GLU A 78 23.40 -26.92 3.40
C GLU A 78 24.43 -26.36 4.38
N LYS A 79 24.51 -25.03 4.53
CA LYS A 79 25.44 -24.32 5.43
C LYS A 79 24.71 -23.30 6.28
N ALA A 80 25.19 -23.11 7.51
CA ALA A 80 24.60 -22.19 8.49
C ALA A 80 24.56 -20.72 8.03
N ASP A 81 25.59 -20.27 7.30
CA ASP A 81 25.83 -18.88 6.93
C ASP A 81 25.45 -18.56 5.48
N GLU A 82 24.75 -19.48 4.81
CA GLU A 82 24.41 -19.31 3.40
C GLU A 82 23.44 -18.12 3.21
N PRO A 83 23.74 -17.15 2.33
CA PRO A 83 22.85 -16.01 2.10
C PRO A 83 21.53 -16.50 1.51
N VAL A 84 20.42 -16.19 2.19
CA VAL A 84 19.06 -16.49 1.72
C VAL A 84 18.49 -15.23 1.12
N GLU A 85 18.38 -15.18 -0.21
CA GLU A 85 17.66 -14.10 -0.88
C GLU A 85 16.16 -14.23 -0.62
N ILE A 86 15.58 -13.20 0.00
CA ILE A 86 14.13 -13.12 0.23
C ILE A 86 13.48 -12.69 -1.09
N ALA A 87 13.14 -13.66 -1.95
CA ALA A 87 12.15 -13.43 -2.98
C ALA A 87 10.82 -13.07 -2.29
N GLY A 88 10.23 -11.93 -2.65
CA GLY A 88 9.02 -11.39 -2.02
C GLY A 88 7.84 -12.37 -2.07
N ARG A 89 7.03 -12.34 -1.01
CA ARG A 89 5.84 -13.18 -0.81
C ARG A 89 4.91 -13.16 -2.03
N GLY A 90 4.48 -14.34 -2.49
CA GLY A 90 3.17 -14.48 -3.14
C GLY A 90 3.03 -15.34 -4.39
N ASP A 91 4.00 -16.15 -4.81
CA ASP A 91 3.85 -17.00 -5.99
C ASP A 91 4.09 -18.46 -5.62
N LEU A 92 3.03 -19.28 -5.49
CA LEU A 92 3.06 -20.75 -5.70
C LEU A 92 1.72 -21.49 -5.52
N TYR A 93 0.62 -20.86 -5.07
CA TYR A 93 -0.72 -21.47 -5.12
C TYR A 93 -1.73 -20.53 -5.80
N GLY A 94 -2.06 -20.83 -7.06
CA GLY A 94 -3.08 -20.12 -7.82
C GLY A 94 -4.46 -20.20 -7.16
N ARG A 95 -5.17 -19.07 -7.06
CA ARG A 95 -6.57 -19.03 -6.63
C ARG A 95 -7.49 -19.37 -7.82
N PRO A 96 -8.32 -20.42 -7.74
CA PRO A 96 -9.44 -20.60 -8.66
C PRO A 96 -10.60 -19.69 -8.23
N GLY A 97 -11.21 -19.02 -9.22
CA GLY A 97 -12.62 -18.61 -9.25
C GLY A 97 -13.18 -17.82 -8.06
N ALA A 98 -13.32 -16.50 -8.24
CA ALA A 98 -14.22 -15.69 -7.44
C ALA A 98 -15.67 -16.17 -7.63
N GLY A 99 -16.13 -17.01 -6.70
CA GLY A 99 -17.55 -17.28 -6.48
C GLY A 99 -18.18 -16.10 -5.74
N THR A 100 -19.31 -15.63 -6.26
CA THR A 100 -20.12 -14.53 -5.73
C THR A 100 -20.51 -14.76 -4.26
N SER A 101 -20.09 -13.87 -3.37
CA SER A 101 -20.66 -13.77 -2.02
C SER A 101 -21.74 -12.68 -2.01
N PRO A 102 -22.95 -12.94 -1.47
CA PRO A 102 -23.99 -11.92 -1.33
C PRO A 102 -23.67 -10.93 -0.20
N ALA A 103 -24.37 -9.78 -0.23
CA ALA A 103 -24.11 -8.58 0.56
C ALA A 103 -24.10 -8.77 2.10
N PRO A 104 -23.36 -7.92 2.86
CA PRO A 104 -23.20 -8.03 4.31
C PRO A 104 -24.21 -7.14 5.07
N THR A 105 -24.76 -7.61 6.20
CA THR A 105 -25.51 -6.74 7.12
C THR A 105 -25.16 -6.85 8.60
N ASP A 106 -24.29 -7.78 9.02
CA ASP A 106 -23.86 -7.85 10.41
C ASP A 106 -22.36 -7.60 10.55
N MET A 107 -22.03 -6.55 11.29
CA MET A 107 -20.66 -6.21 11.69
C MET A 107 -20.04 -7.38 12.45
N ARG A 108 -18.89 -7.86 11.96
CA ARG A 108 -18.13 -8.96 12.56
C ARG A 108 -17.34 -8.42 13.76
N ILE A 109 -17.93 -8.43 14.95
CA ILE A 109 -17.31 -7.95 16.20
C ILE A 109 -17.22 -9.06 17.25
N THR A 110 -16.08 -9.19 17.94
CA THR A 110 -15.95 -10.17 19.03
C THR A 110 -16.78 -9.72 20.24
N LYS A 111 -17.28 -10.68 21.04
CA LYS A 111 -18.07 -10.37 22.24
C LYS A 111 -17.30 -9.45 23.23
N PRO A 112 -16.01 -9.70 23.53
CA PRO A 112 -15.20 -8.78 24.34
C PRO A 112 -15.04 -7.39 23.71
N ALA A 113 -14.85 -7.30 22.39
CA ALA A 113 -14.76 -6.03 21.69
C ALA A 113 -16.06 -5.22 21.76
N ARG A 114 -17.22 -5.87 21.58
CA ARG A 114 -18.53 -5.21 21.71
C ARG A 114 -18.74 -4.67 23.12
N THR A 115 -18.45 -5.47 24.16
CA THR A 115 -18.50 -5.00 25.55
C THR A 115 -17.54 -3.84 25.81
N LEU A 116 -16.33 -3.91 25.25
CA LEU A 116 -15.34 -2.85 25.38
C LEU A 116 -15.80 -1.56 24.68
N ALA A 117 -16.42 -1.67 23.51
CA ALA A 117 -16.93 -0.53 22.73
C ALA A 117 -18.07 0.16 23.47
N GLU A 118 -19.00 -0.62 24.01
CA GLU A 118 -20.07 -0.13 24.89
C GLU A 118 -19.50 0.55 26.14
N SER A 119 -18.48 -0.04 26.78
CA SER A 119 -17.86 0.51 27.98
C SER A 119 -17.06 1.80 27.75
N LEU A 120 -16.52 1.98 26.54
CA LEU A 120 -15.71 3.14 26.15
C LEU A 120 -16.50 4.17 25.33
N GLY A 121 -17.80 3.94 25.10
CA GLY A 121 -18.65 4.84 24.32
C GLY A 121 -18.27 4.94 22.84
N VAL A 122 -17.63 3.91 22.28
CA VAL A 122 -17.26 3.86 20.86
C VAL A 122 -18.51 3.57 20.03
N ASP A 123 -18.81 4.44 19.06
CA ASP A 123 -19.89 4.22 18.10
C ASP A 123 -19.59 2.97 17.26
N LEU A 124 -20.46 1.96 17.39
CA LEU A 124 -20.33 0.72 16.62
C LEU A 124 -20.41 0.98 15.11
N ALA A 125 -21.13 2.01 14.65
CA ALA A 125 -21.19 2.33 13.22
C ALA A 125 -19.86 2.87 12.67
N ALA A 126 -18.97 3.37 13.53
CA ALA A 126 -17.65 3.87 13.16
C ALA A 126 -16.58 2.76 13.06
N LEU A 127 -16.89 1.53 13.51
CA LEU A 127 -15.97 0.40 13.48
C LEU A 127 -15.93 -0.26 12.07
N PRO A 128 -14.79 -0.82 11.66
CA PRO A 128 -14.64 -1.37 10.32
C PRO A 128 -15.55 -2.58 10.10
N THR A 129 -16.29 -2.61 8.99
CA THR A 129 -17.22 -3.70 8.62
C THR A 129 -16.57 -4.78 7.76
N ASP A 130 -15.40 -4.50 7.19
CA ASP A 130 -14.67 -5.35 6.25
C ASP A 130 -13.82 -6.45 6.94
N ARG A 131 -13.63 -6.35 8.26
CA ARG A 131 -12.78 -7.24 9.05
C ARG A 131 -13.39 -7.58 10.41
N LEU A 132 -12.76 -8.52 11.11
CA LEU A 132 -13.12 -8.82 12.51
C LEU A 132 -12.68 -7.67 13.43
N VAL A 133 -13.62 -7.11 14.18
CA VAL A 133 -13.39 -6.09 15.21
C VAL A 133 -13.06 -6.78 16.54
N THR A 134 -11.80 -6.66 16.98
CA THR A 134 -11.28 -7.16 18.26
C THR A 134 -11.17 -6.05 19.31
N GLU A 135 -10.82 -6.38 20.56
CA GLU A 135 -10.63 -5.38 21.62
C GLU A 135 -9.55 -4.36 21.25
N ASP A 136 -8.48 -4.78 20.56
CA ASP A 136 -7.44 -3.86 20.07
C ASP A 136 -8.00 -2.90 19.02
N VAL A 137 -8.84 -3.38 18.11
CA VAL A 137 -9.55 -2.51 17.15
C VAL A 137 -10.42 -1.52 17.92
N VAL A 138 -11.15 -1.97 18.93
CA VAL A 138 -11.97 -1.05 19.74
C VAL A 138 -11.13 -0.05 20.50
N ARG A 139 -10.00 -0.45 21.10
CA ARG A 139 -9.06 0.45 21.80
C ARG A 139 -8.48 1.52 20.88
N GLN A 140 -8.23 1.19 19.61
CA GLN A 140 -7.80 2.15 18.61
C GLN A 140 -8.86 3.23 18.34
N TYR A 141 -10.14 2.88 18.47
CA TYR A 141 -11.27 3.80 18.29
C TYR A 141 -11.78 4.39 19.61
N ALA A 142 -11.30 3.86 20.75
CA ALA A 142 -11.66 4.27 22.10
C ALA A 142 -10.69 5.27 22.75
N GLY A 143 -9.77 5.84 21.97
CA GLY A 143 -9.20 7.12 22.38
C GLY A 143 -10.32 8.14 22.41
N ALA A 144 -10.43 8.94 23.48
CA ALA A 144 -11.21 10.17 23.40
C ALA A 144 -10.81 10.85 22.09
N ALA A 145 -11.78 11.08 21.19
CA ALA A 145 -11.51 11.82 19.97
C ALA A 145 -10.75 13.07 20.42
N PRO A 146 -9.49 13.27 19.97
CA PRO A 146 -8.73 14.41 20.43
C PRO A 146 -9.59 15.64 20.21
N GLU A 147 -9.53 16.61 21.12
CA GLU A 147 -10.26 17.86 20.93
C GLU A 147 -9.60 18.57 19.73
N ILE A 148 -10.13 18.29 18.53
CA ILE A 148 -9.60 18.80 17.27
C ILE A 148 -10.14 20.21 17.11
N SER A 149 -9.25 21.18 17.25
CA SER A 149 -9.52 22.56 16.88
C SER A 149 -8.94 22.83 15.48
N LEU A 150 -9.80 23.26 14.57
CA LEU A 150 -9.40 23.63 13.22
C LEU A 150 -8.92 25.09 13.19
N PRO A 151 -7.83 25.40 12.47
CA PRO A 151 -7.36 26.77 12.34
C PRO A 151 -8.37 27.60 11.52
N PRO A 152 -8.80 28.80 11.95
CA PRO A 152 -9.74 29.62 11.19
C PRO A 152 -9.31 29.80 9.73
N ALA A 153 -10.23 29.57 8.80
CA ALA A 153 -9.96 29.64 7.37
C ALA A 153 -11.19 30.06 6.57
N ASP A 154 -10.97 30.86 5.53
CA ASP A 154 -11.98 31.21 4.53
C ASP A 154 -12.05 30.14 3.41
N GLN A 155 -10.98 29.35 3.26
CA GLN A 155 -10.87 28.28 2.29
C GLN A 155 -11.47 26.97 2.82
N PRO A 156 -11.93 26.07 1.93
CA PRO A 156 -12.31 24.73 2.34
C PRO A 156 -11.12 23.98 2.97
N TYR A 157 -11.40 23.21 4.01
CA TYR A 157 -10.39 22.39 4.67
C TYR A 157 -10.05 21.15 3.85
N ILE A 158 -8.75 20.84 3.80
CA ILE A 158 -8.22 19.57 3.30
C ILE A 158 -7.43 18.85 4.38
N LEU A 159 -7.74 17.57 4.60
CA LEU A 159 -6.98 16.66 5.45
C LEU A 159 -5.77 16.10 4.69
N ILE A 160 -4.62 15.96 5.34
CA ILE A 160 -3.50 15.18 4.81
C ILE A 160 -3.44 13.84 5.56
N TYR A 161 -3.53 12.71 4.84
CA TYR A 161 -3.32 11.39 5.44
C TYR A 161 -1.88 10.91 5.20
N GLY A 162 -1.12 10.71 6.27
CA GLY A 162 0.30 10.37 6.28
C GLY A 162 1.20 11.58 6.51
N GLY A 163 2.24 11.41 7.32
CA GLY A 163 3.25 12.43 7.67
C GLY A 163 4.67 12.13 7.13
N GLY A 164 4.78 11.17 6.20
CA GLY A 164 6.04 10.74 5.61
C GLY A 164 6.65 11.69 4.56
N GLY A 165 7.69 11.23 3.85
CA GLY A 165 8.39 12.02 2.85
C GLY A 165 7.52 12.50 1.68
N HIS A 166 6.63 11.64 1.16
CA HIS A 166 5.69 12.01 0.10
C HIS A 166 4.68 13.07 0.56
N ALA A 167 4.15 12.92 1.78
CA ALA A 167 3.23 13.89 2.37
C ALA A 167 3.83 15.28 2.49
N LYS A 168 5.13 15.41 2.78
CA LYS A 168 5.83 16.71 2.82
C LYS A 168 5.70 17.47 1.50
N SER A 169 5.87 16.78 0.37
CA SER A 169 5.69 17.37 -0.95
C SER A 169 4.24 17.79 -1.21
N ILE A 170 3.26 17.00 -0.78
CA ILE A 170 1.84 17.37 -0.88
C ILE A 170 1.52 18.60 -0.03
N MET A 171 2.00 18.65 1.21
CA MET A 171 1.77 19.79 2.10
C MET A 171 2.28 21.10 1.49
N GLU A 172 3.49 21.09 0.94
CA GLU A 172 4.05 22.25 0.25
C GLU A 172 3.28 22.61 -1.04
N MET A 173 2.80 21.62 -1.79
CA MET A 173 1.95 21.84 -2.96
C MET A 173 0.61 22.47 -2.59
N VAL A 174 -0.07 21.96 -1.55
CA VAL A 174 -1.35 22.48 -1.07
C VAL A 174 -1.21 23.92 -0.57
N LYS A 175 -0.12 24.24 0.15
CA LYS A 175 0.17 25.63 0.55
C LYS A 175 0.33 26.56 -0.65
N GLN A 176 1.04 26.12 -1.68
CA GLN A 176 1.27 26.94 -2.89
C GLN A 176 0.02 27.11 -3.75
N LEU A 177 -0.89 26.13 -3.74
CA LEU A 177 -2.18 26.24 -4.42
C LEU A 177 -3.04 27.37 -3.86
N GLY A 178 -2.96 27.64 -2.55
CA GLY A 178 -3.69 28.73 -1.88
C GLY A 178 -5.21 28.56 -1.80
N GLY A 179 -5.79 27.56 -2.47
CA GLY A 179 -7.23 27.28 -2.50
C GLY A 179 -7.75 26.42 -1.35
N TYR A 180 -6.89 25.97 -0.44
CA TYR A 180 -7.24 25.07 0.65
C TYR A 180 -6.56 25.47 1.96
N ALA A 181 -7.25 25.26 3.07
CA ALA A 181 -6.65 25.29 4.39
C ALA A 181 -6.35 23.86 4.85
N ILE A 182 -5.12 23.60 5.30
CA ILE A 182 -4.77 22.27 5.80
C ILE A 182 -5.37 22.11 7.21
N ALA A 183 -6.33 21.20 7.37
CA ALA A 183 -6.95 20.90 8.67
C ALA A 183 -5.92 20.35 9.67
N GLY A 184 -5.04 19.49 9.18
CA GLY A 184 -3.99 18.81 9.95
C GLY A 184 -3.59 17.52 9.26
N ILE A 185 -2.84 16.68 9.99
CA ILE A 185 -2.35 15.38 9.50
C ILE A 185 -3.00 14.25 10.30
N VAL A 186 -3.42 13.18 9.62
CA VAL A 186 -3.73 11.90 10.26
C VAL A 186 -2.65 10.90 9.90
N ASP A 187 -2.04 10.24 10.88
CA ASP A 187 -1.00 9.24 10.67
C ASP A 187 -1.04 8.20 11.79
N ASP A 188 -1.05 6.91 11.44
CA ASP A 188 -1.16 5.81 12.42
C ASP A 188 0.16 5.50 13.14
N SER A 189 1.28 6.01 12.63
CA SER A 189 2.63 5.78 13.16
C SER A 189 3.20 6.99 13.89
N LEU A 190 2.61 8.18 13.72
CA LEU A 190 3.04 9.40 14.40
C LEU A 190 2.14 9.73 15.60
N PRO A 191 2.71 10.09 16.77
CA PRO A 191 1.92 10.54 17.90
C PRO A 191 1.15 11.83 17.59
N ALA A 192 -0.07 11.96 18.13
CA ALA A 192 -0.83 13.20 18.10
C ALA A 192 -0.01 14.37 18.69
N GLY A 193 -0.17 15.57 18.12
CA GLY A 193 0.61 16.77 18.48
C GLY A 193 1.98 16.86 17.81
N THR A 194 2.51 15.78 17.23
CA THR A 194 3.73 15.84 16.40
C THR A 194 3.55 16.85 15.27
N ARG A 195 4.55 17.66 14.97
CA ARG A 195 4.49 18.65 13.88
C ARG A 195 5.33 18.22 12.69
N VAL A 196 4.72 18.18 11.51
CA VAL A 196 5.42 17.97 10.23
C VAL A 196 5.27 19.23 9.39
N LEU A 197 6.38 19.88 9.05
CA LEU A 197 6.37 21.20 8.36
C LEU A 197 5.48 22.26 9.05
N GLY A 198 5.43 22.21 10.38
CA GLY A 198 4.61 23.11 11.21
C GLY A 198 3.13 22.74 11.30
N ILE A 199 2.68 21.67 10.63
CA ILE A 199 1.29 21.21 10.66
C ILE A 199 1.16 20.10 11.72
N PRO A 200 0.17 20.17 12.62
CA PRO A 200 0.00 19.18 13.68
C PRO A 200 -0.59 17.86 13.15
N VAL A 201 -0.10 16.75 13.67
CA VAL A 201 -0.74 15.43 13.60
C VAL A 201 -1.90 15.44 14.59
N LEU A 202 -3.12 15.31 14.07
CA LEU A 202 -4.37 15.34 14.82
C LEU A 202 -4.66 13.99 15.48
N GLY A 203 -4.00 12.93 15.04
CA GLY A 203 -4.12 11.59 15.60
C GLY A 203 -3.98 10.51 14.53
N THR A 204 -4.46 9.32 14.87
CA THR A 204 -4.53 8.17 13.96
C THR A 204 -5.81 8.22 13.13
N ARG A 205 -6.07 7.17 12.33
CA ARG A 205 -7.32 7.00 11.59
C ARG A 205 -8.61 7.15 12.42
N ALA A 206 -8.54 7.02 13.75
CA ALA A 206 -9.70 7.25 14.63
C ALA A 206 -10.22 8.71 14.58
N ALA A 207 -9.38 9.67 14.18
CA ALA A 207 -9.76 11.07 14.07
C ALA A 207 -10.66 11.39 12.86
N LEU A 208 -10.82 10.45 11.90
CA LEU A 208 -11.51 10.71 10.63
C LEU A 208 -12.99 11.09 10.83
N SER A 209 -13.71 10.39 11.72
CA SER A 209 -15.12 10.68 12.01
C SER A 209 -15.30 12.05 12.67
N ALA A 210 -14.43 12.41 13.61
CA ALA A 210 -14.46 13.73 14.24
C ALA A 210 -14.21 14.85 13.22
N LEU A 211 -13.26 14.66 12.30
CA LEU A 211 -12.95 15.63 11.24
C LEU A 211 -14.13 15.85 10.28
N THR A 212 -14.82 14.79 9.88
CA THR A 212 -16.03 14.94 9.07
C THR A 212 -17.18 15.54 9.87
N GLY A 213 -17.30 15.26 11.16
CA GLY A 213 -18.21 15.97 12.07
C GLY A 213 -17.97 17.48 12.11
N LEU A 214 -16.70 17.91 12.02
CA LEU A 214 -16.29 19.32 11.97
C LEU A 214 -16.41 19.97 10.57
N GLY A 215 -16.97 19.27 9.59
CA GLY A 215 -17.17 19.82 8.25
C GLY A 215 -15.99 19.65 7.29
N VAL A 216 -14.91 18.97 7.68
CA VAL A 216 -13.83 18.63 6.74
C VAL A 216 -14.35 17.58 5.75
N ARG A 217 -14.23 17.83 4.46
CA ARG A 217 -14.74 16.94 3.39
C ARG A 217 -13.71 16.57 2.34
N LEU A 218 -12.58 17.27 2.29
CA LEU A 218 -11.53 17.00 1.30
C LEU A 218 -10.35 16.31 1.96
N ALA A 219 -9.71 15.39 1.24
CA ALA A 219 -8.48 14.76 1.71
C ALA A 219 -7.44 14.60 0.58
N ALA A 220 -6.17 14.70 0.95
CA ALA A 220 -5.04 14.34 0.13
C ALA A 220 -4.30 13.15 0.76
N ASN A 221 -4.12 12.09 -0.03
CA ASN A 221 -3.37 10.91 0.41
C ASN A 221 -1.86 11.15 0.27
N GLY A 222 -1.19 11.31 1.41
CA GLY A 222 0.25 11.49 1.58
C GLY A 222 1.08 10.20 1.63
N VAL A 223 0.45 9.03 1.44
CA VAL A 223 1.15 7.75 1.37
C VAL A 223 1.56 7.44 -0.07
N GLY A 224 2.85 7.23 -0.31
CA GLY A 224 3.41 7.07 -1.66
C GLY A 224 3.22 5.68 -2.29
N GLY A 225 3.26 4.59 -1.51
CA GLY A 225 3.02 3.23 -2.02
C GLY A 225 4.09 2.67 -2.98
N ILE A 226 5.33 3.18 -2.95
CA ILE A 226 6.42 2.73 -3.84
C ILE A 226 6.77 1.24 -3.65
N LEU A 227 6.87 0.78 -2.39
CA LEU A 227 7.17 -0.62 -2.08
C LEU A 227 5.93 -1.50 -2.29
N ASP A 228 4.81 -1.07 -1.72
CA ASP A 228 3.51 -1.73 -1.86
C ASP A 228 2.43 -0.70 -2.14
N ILE A 229 1.88 -0.75 -3.35
CA ILE A 229 0.81 0.14 -3.80
C ILE A 229 -0.48 -0.07 -2.99
N ASN A 230 -0.70 -1.28 -2.43
CA ASN A 230 -1.91 -1.58 -1.68
C ASN A 230 -2.04 -0.74 -0.42
N VAL A 231 -0.93 -0.31 0.20
CA VAL A 231 -0.98 0.61 1.34
C VAL A 231 -1.63 1.93 0.95
N ARG A 232 -1.28 2.47 -0.23
CA ARG A 232 -1.86 3.70 -0.74
C ARG A 232 -3.33 3.52 -1.13
N VAL A 233 -3.66 2.40 -1.78
CA VAL A 233 -5.05 2.05 -2.15
C VAL A 233 -5.93 1.98 -0.91
N LYS A 234 -5.51 1.24 0.13
CA LYS A 234 -6.25 1.10 1.40
C LYS A 234 -6.50 2.44 2.10
N VAL A 235 -5.57 3.40 1.98
CA VAL A 235 -5.79 4.74 2.54
C VAL A 235 -6.86 5.51 1.76
N PHE A 236 -6.91 5.40 0.43
CA PHE A 236 -8.02 5.98 -0.33
C PHE A 236 -9.35 5.34 0.05
N GLU A 237 -9.41 4.01 0.11
CA GLU A 237 -10.62 3.27 0.51
C GLU A 237 -11.09 3.68 1.91
N LEU A 238 -10.16 3.83 2.86
CA LEU A 238 -10.45 4.29 4.22
C LEU A 238 -11.02 5.71 4.25
N LEU A 239 -10.41 6.64 3.50
CA LEU A 239 -10.87 8.02 3.42
C LEU A 239 -12.24 8.12 2.72
N GLU A 240 -12.44 7.34 1.66
CA GLU A 240 -13.70 7.27 0.90
C GLU A 240 -14.82 6.73 1.78
N ALA A 241 -14.57 5.64 2.52
CA ALA A 241 -15.51 5.09 3.49
C ALA A 241 -15.85 6.07 4.62
N ALA A 242 -14.91 6.94 4.99
CA ALA A 242 -15.13 8.01 5.96
C ALA A 242 -15.84 9.25 5.36
N GLY A 243 -16.15 9.25 4.06
CA GLY A 243 -16.91 10.32 3.40
C GLY A 243 -16.07 11.49 2.89
N PHE A 244 -14.77 11.31 2.69
CA PHE A 244 -13.91 12.31 2.07
C PHE A 244 -13.95 12.24 0.54
N ALA A 245 -13.86 13.40 -0.10
CA ALA A 245 -13.63 13.55 -1.54
C ALA A 245 -12.16 13.92 -1.83
N PHE A 246 -11.71 13.62 -3.04
CA PHE A 246 -10.30 13.75 -3.44
C PHE A 246 -10.14 14.77 -4.57
N PRO A 247 -9.79 16.03 -4.27
CA PRO A 247 -9.48 16.98 -5.33
C PRO A 247 -8.24 16.51 -6.12
N ALA A 248 -8.23 16.79 -7.42
CA ALA A 248 -6.98 16.75 -8.17
C ALA A 248 -6.07 17.87 -7.66
N LEU A 249 -4.82 17.53 -7.36
CA LEU A 249 -3.83 18.48 -6.87
C LEU A 249 -2.76 18.66 -7.95
N VAL A 250 -2.78 19.82 -8.59
CA VAL A 250 -1.84 20.18 -9.66
C VAL A 250 -0.96 21.31 -9.17
N HIS A 251 0.34 21.03 -9.01
CA HIS A 251 1.28 22.06 -8.56
C HIS A 251 1.24 23.27 -9.51
N PRO A 252 1.28 24.53 -9.01
CA PRO A 252 1.28 25.74 -9.86
C PRO A 252 2.43 25.87 -10.88
N ARG A 253 3.39 24.95 -10.84
CA ARG A 253 4.56 24.90 -11.73
C ARG A 253 4.48 23.72 -12.70
N ALA A 254 3.48 22.87 -12.57
CA ALA A 254 3.18 21.86 -13.57
C ALA A 254 2.49 22.54 -14.77
N THR A 255 2.66 21.95 -15.94
CA THR A 255 1.89 22.31 -17.13
C THR A 255 0.95 21.16 -17.43
N VAL A 256 -0.35 21.45 -17.44
CA VAL A 256 -1.40 20.51 -17.84
C VAL A 256 -2.15 21.17 -18.98
N GLU A 257 -2.12 20.55 -20.15
CA GLU A 257 -2.78 21.10 -21.33
C GLU A 257 -4.31 21.17 -21.13
N PRO A 258 -5.01 22.18 -21.67
CA PRO A 258 -6.45 22.36 -21.44
C PRO A 258 -7.33 21.19 -21.91
N SER A 259 -6.86 20.41 -22.90
CA SER A 259 -7.56 19.22 -23.39
C SER A 259 -7.26 17.95 -22.60
N ALA A 260 -6.31 17.99 -21.66
CA ALA A 260 -6.01 16.85 -20.81
C ALA A 260 -7.14 16.61 -19.80
N GLN A 261 -7.41 15.35 -19.53
CA GLN A 261 -8.40 14.92 -18.55
C GLN A 261 -7.68 14.47 -17.27
N VAL A 262 -8.04 15.08 -16.13
CA VAL A 262 -7.43 14.78 -14.84
C VAL A 262 -8.49 14.26 -13.87
N GLY A 263 -8.38 12.99 -13.51
CA GLY A 263 -9.30 12.32 -12.60
C GLY A 263 -9.18 12.78 -11.14
N GLU A 264 -10.13 12.36 -10.31
CA GLU A 264 -10.13 12.64 -8.87
C GLU A 264 -8.88 12.09 -8.17
N GLY A 265 -8.41 12.80 -7.14
CA GLY A 265 -7.26 12.39 -6.32
C GLY A 265 -5.93 12.26 -7.05
N VAL A 266 -5.85 12.67 -8.32
CA VAL A 266 -4.61 12.73 -9.08
C VAL A 266 -3.68 13.78 -8.48
N GLN A 267 -2.39 13.47 -8.40
CA GLN A 267 -1.36 14.37 -7.90
C GLN A 267 -0.34 14.64 -8.99
N VAL A 268 -0.23 15.90 -9.44
CA VAL A 268 0.71 16.36 -10.47
C VAL A 268 1.70 17.32 -9.82
N PHE A 269 2.97 16.91 -9.74
CA PHE A 269 4.01 17.63 -8.99
C PHE A 269 4.73 18.68 -9.83
N ALA A 270 5.61 19.46 -9.18
CA ALA A 270 6.29 20.60 -9.78
C ALA A 270 7.02 20.24 -11.09
N ASN A 271 6.87 21.11 -12.10
CA ASN A 271 7.44 20.98 -13.44
C ASN A 271 7.09 19.68 -14.18
N ALA A 272 6.10 18.92 -13.72
CA ALA A 272 5.52 17.85 -14.53
C ALA A 272 4.81 18.45 -15.75
N TYR A 273 4.82 17.73 -16.87
CA TYR A 273 4.08 18.07 -18.08
C TYR A 273 3.05 16.97 -18.38
N VAL A 274 1.81 17.39 -18.64
CA VAL A 274 0.70 16.54 -19.08
C VAL A 274 0.17 17.11 -20.38
N GLY A 275 0.42 16.41 -21.48
CA GLY A 275 0.19 16.88 -22.84
C GLY A 275 -1.26 16.83 -23.29
N ALA A 276 -1.50 17.33 -24.51
CA ALA A 276 -2.82 17.42 -25.11
C ALA A 276 -3.51 16.05 -25.17
N GLU A 277 -4.80 16.01 -24.83
CA GLU A 277 -5.64 14.80 -24.87
C GLU A 277 -5.10 13.63 -24.01
N ALA A 278 -4.16 13.89 -23.10
CA ALA A 278 -3.73 12.88 -22.14
C ALA A 278 -4.82 12.64 -21.08
N GLU A 279 -4.97 11.38 -20.67
CA GLU A 279 -5.94 10.95 -19.67
C GLU A 279 -5.24 10.41 -18.42
N LEU A 280 -5.39 11.13 -17.31
CA LEU A 280 -4.92 10.70 -15.99
C LEU A 280 -6.10 10.12 -15.21
N GLN A 281 -6.12 8.79 -15.08
CA GLN A 281 -7.18 8.08 -14.36
C GLN A 281 -7.09 8.32 -12.84
N PRO A 282 -8.19 8.09 -12.10
CA PRO A 282 -8.27 8.43 -10.68
C PRO A 282 -7.09 7.96 -9.84
N ARG A 283 -6.68 8.84 -8.93
CA ARG A 283 -5.71 8.56 -7.87
C ARG A 283 -4.32 8.25 -8.43
N CYS A 284 -3.99 8.47 -9.70
CA CYS A 284 -2.62 8.31 -10.20
C CYS A 284 -1.69 9.46 -9.74
N MET A 285 -0.39 9.35 -10.00
CA MET A 285 0.59 10.39 -9.69
C MET A 285 1.51 10.64 -10.88
N VAL A 286 1.74 11.92 -11.18
CA VAL A 286 2.75 12.39 -12.13
C VAL A 286 3.75 13.23 -11.36
N ASN A 287 4.92 12.65 -11.08
CA ASN A 287 5.87 13.23 -10.14
C ASN A 287 6.75 14.32 -10.77
N THR A 288 7.62 14.92 -9.95
CA THR A 288 8.44 16.07 -10.32
C THR A 288 9.22 15.82 -11.61
N ASN A 289 9.17 16.78 -12.54
CA ASN A 289 9.81 16.70 -13.86
C ASN A 289 9.40 15.49 -14.74
N ALA A 290 8.33 14.76 -14.40
CA ALA A 290 7.83 13.70 -15.26
C ALA A 290 7.03 14.27 -16.44
N VAL A 291 7.09 13.59 -17.58
CA VAL A 291 6.41 13.97 -18.82
C VAL A 291 5.45 12.87 -19.21
N VAL A 292 4.16 13.23 -19.31
CA VAL A 292 3.11 12.44 -19.95
C VAL A 292 2.77 13.17 -21.24
N SER A 293 3.25 12.67 -22.37
CA SER A 293 3.04 13.32 -23.68
C SER A 293 1.57 13.28 -24.13
N HIS A 294 1.30 13.83 -25.32
CA HIS A 294 -0.02 13.84 -25.93
C HIS A 294 -0.60 12.42 -26.11
N ASP A 295 -1.93 12.29 -26.04
CA ASP A 295 -2.69 11.05 -26.25
C ASP A 295 -2.30 9.88 -25.32
N CYS A 296 -1.61 10.16 -24.22
CA CYS A 296 -1.24 9.12 -23.26
C CYS A 296 -2.41 8.79 -22.32
N VAL A 297 -2.48 7.54 -21.88
CA VAL A 297 -3.43 7.10 -20.84
C VAL A 297 -2.65 6.56 -19.65
N VAL A 298 -2.87 7.13 -18.46
CA VAL A 298 -2.24 6.68 -17.21
C VAL A 298 -3.32 6.11 -16.30
N GLY A 299 -3.25 4.80 -16.04
CA GLY A 299 -4.26 4.05 -15.28
C GLY A 299 -4.36 4.44 -13.80
N ALA A 300 -5.46 4.01 -13.17
CA ALA A 300 -5.76 4.38 -11.79
C ALA A 300 -4.67 3.89 -10.83
N TYR A 301 -4.35 4.70 -9.82
CA TYR A 301 -3.28 4.44 -8.83
C TYR A 301 -1.85 4.32 -9.39
N THR A 302 -1.63 4.52 -10.69
CA THR A 302 -0.30 4.41 -11.29
C THR A 302 0.61 5.55 -10.84
N HIS A 303 1.89 5.23 -10.65
CA HIS A 303 2.91 6.18 -10.22
C HIS A 303 3.92 6.36 -11.34
N ILE A 304 3.86 7.52 -11.99
CA ILE A 304 4.89 8.01 -12.89
C ILE A 304 5.92 8.76 -12.04
N ALA A 305 7.05 8.11 -11.75
CA ALA A 305 8.05 8.61 -10.80
C ALA A 305 8.87 9.79 -11.38
N PRO A 306 9.66 10.49 -10.56
CA PRO A 306 10.38 11.69 -10.99
C PRO A 306 11.20 11.52 -12.26
N GLY A 307 11.07 12.47 -13.19
CA GLY A 307 11.83 12.49 -14.43
C GLY A 307 11.51 11.37 -15.42
N ALA A 308 10.48 10.56 -15.20
CA ALA A 308 10.04 9.59 -16.20
C ALA A 308 9.42 10.31 -17.42
N LEU A 309 9.79 9.88 -18.63
CA LEU A 309 9.39 10.50 -19.89
C LEU A 309 8.58 9.49 -20.73
N LEU A 310 7.26 9.63 -20.70
CA LEU A 310 6.37 8.87 -21.58
C LEU A 310 6.24 9.60 -22.92
N ALA A 311 6.61 8.93 -24.01
CA ALA A 311 6.38 9.42 -25.37
C ALA A 311 4.88 9.44 -25.73
N GLY A 312 4.52 10.04 -26.86
CA GLY A 312 3.11 10.15 -27.29
C GLY A 312 2.42 8.79 -27.45
N HIS A 313 1.09 8.76 -27.25
CA HIS A 313 0.24 7.57 -27.36
C HIS A 313 0.60 6.39 -26.43
N VAL A 314 1.30 6.63 -25.33
CA VAL A 314 1.67 5.57 -24.38
C VAL A 314 0.51 5.27 -23.45
N HIS A 315 0.19 3.98 -23.28
CA HIS A 315 -0.86 3.53 -22.38
C HIS A 315 -0.24 2.77 -21.21
N VAL A 316 -0.50 3.21 -19.99
CA VAL A 316 0.00 2.59 -18.76
C VAL A 316 -1.19 2.07 -17.95
N GLY A 317 -1.22 0.77 -17.69
CA GLY A 317 -2.25 0.13 -16.87
C GLY A 317 -2.24 0.62 -15.42
N GLY A 318 -3.28 0.28 -14.67
CA GLY A 318 -3.46 0.71 -13.29
C GLY A 318 -2.48 0.06 -12.32
N ARG A 319 -2.23 0.71 -11.18
CA ARG A 319 -1.33 0.22 -10.11
C ARG A 319 0.11 -0.07 -10.59
N THR A 320 0.52 0.54 -11.70
CA THR A 320 1.85 0.38 -12.26
C THR A 320 2.81 1.41 -11.66
N LEU A 321 4.06 1.02 -11.45
CA LEU A 321 5.15 1.91 -11.07
C LEU A 321 6.09 2.08 -12.27
N VAL A 322 6.13 3.28 -12.82
CA VAL A 322 7.13 3.70 -13.81
C VAL A 322 8.25 4.41 -13.07
N GLY A 323 9.41 3.76 -12.96
CA GLY A 323 10.56 4.23 -12.18
C GLY A 323 11.14 5.57 -12.64
N MET A 324 11.98 6.14 -11.78
CA MET A 324 12.60 7.45 -12.02
C MET A 324 13.45 7.44 -13.28
N GLY A 325 13.34 8.48 -14.11
CA GLY A 325 14.14 8.59 -15.33
C GLY A 325 13.88 7.51 -16.39
N VAL A 326 12.79 6.74 -16.27
CA VAL A 326 12.38 5.79 -17.30
C VAL A 326 11.98 6.55 -18.56
N THR A 327 12.32 6.02 -19.73
CA THR A 327 11.86 6.55 -21.02
C THR A 327 11.11 5.47 -21.78
N THR A 328 10.10 5.86 -22.57
CA THR A 328 9.34 4.93 -23.40
C THR A 328 9.40 5.32 -24.87
N ALA A 329 9.29 4.33 -25.76
CA ALA A 329 8.98 4.56 -27.17
C ALA A 329 7.52 5.01 -27.35
N ILE A 330 7.23 5.65 -28.48
CA ILE A 330 5.88 6.08 -28.87
C ILE A 330 4.95 4.86 -28.96
N GLY A 331 3.72 5.00 -28.46
CA GLY A 331 2.66 4.01 -28.66
C GLY A 331 2.76 2.75 -27.80
N VAL A 332 3.77 2.63 -26.93
CA VAL A 332 3.97 1.45 -26.08
C VAL A 332 2.81 1.26 -25.10
N ARG A 333 2.35 0.01 -24.97
CA ARG A 333 1.35 -0.41 -23.99
C ARG A 333 2.01 -1.12 -22.82
N ILE A 334 1.93 -0.52 -21.65
CA ILE A 334 2.41 -1.07 -20.38
C ILE A 334 1.20 -1.57 -19.60
N GLY A 335 1.23 -2.84 -19.22
CA GLY A 335 0.17 -3.50 -18.47
C GLY A 335 -0.07 -2.93 -17.06
N SER A 336 -1.04 -3.50 -16.37
CA SER A 336 -1.38 -3.17 -14.98
C SER A 336 -0.48 -3.91 -13.98
N GLY A 337 -0.19 -3.28 -12.84
CA GLY A 337 0.65 -3.84 -11.80
C GLY A 337 2.11 -4.06 -12.20
N VAL A 338 2.55 -3.42 -13.29
CA VAL A 338 3.94 -3.51 -13.76
C VAL A 338 4.85 -2.71 -12.83
N ARG A 339 6.08 -3.18 -12.65
CA ARG A 339 7.12 -2.45 -11.91
C ARG A 339 8.34 -2.24 -12.80
N ILE A 340 8.59 -0.99 -13.18
CA ILE A 340 9.72 -0.62 -14.02
C ILE A 340 10.76 0.05 -13.13
N GLY A 341 11.95 -0.55 -13.05
CA GLY A 341 13.06 -0.01 -12.30
C GLY A 341 13.56 1.32 -12.89
N ASN A 342 14.18 2.13 -12.03
CA ASN A 342 14.70 3.44 -12.43
C ASN A 342 15.65 3.36 -13.63
N GLY A 343 15.58 4.34 -14.53
CA GLY A 343 16.47 4.47 -15.69
C GLY A 343 16.29 3.42 -16.77
N ALA A 344 15.26 2.57 -16.71
CA ALA A 344 14.97 1.63 -17.78
C ALA A 344 14.44 2.33 -19.05
N ILE A 345 14.63 1.71 -20.20
CA ILE A 345 14.18 2.19 -21.51
C ILE A 345 13.19 1.18 -22.07
N VAL A 346 11.94 1.57 -22.24
CA VAL A 346 10.84 0.68 -22.66
C VAL A 346 10.57 0.87 -24.16
N LEU A 347 10.98 -0.10 -24.97
CA LEU A 347 10.91 -0.04 -26.43
C LEU A 347 9.79 -0.91 -27.03
N ALA A 348 9.07 -1.67 -26.20
CA ALA A 348 8.01 -2.57 -26.62
C ALA A 348 6.97 -2.75 -25.51
N ASP A 349 5.81 -3.30 -25.87
CA ASP A 349 4.72 -3.56 -24.93
C ASP A 349 5.18 -4.43 -23.75
N VAL A 350 4.64 -4.13 -22.57
CA VAL A 350 4.96 -4.80 -21.31
C VAL A 350 3.71 -5.49 -20.79
N PRO A 351 3.70 -6.82 -20.61
CA PRO A 351 2.55 -7.53 -20.05
C PRO A 351 2.27 -7.13 -18.60
N ASP A 352 1.04 -7.37 -18.13
CA ASP A 352 0.62 -7.16 -16.75
C ASP A 352 1.56 -7.84 -15.74
N ARG A 353 1.76 -7.19 -14.59
CA ARG A 353 2.54 -7.69 -13.45
C ARG A 353 4.01 -8.00 -13.73
N MET A 354 4.54 -7.58 -14.90
CA MET A 354 5.95 -7.74 -15.22
C MET A 354 6.82 -6.85 -14.33
N VAL A 355 8.04 -7.32 -14.05
CA VAL A 355 9.09 -6.54 -13.40
C VAL A 355 10.24 -6.32 -14.38
N ILE A 356 10.56 -5.05 -14.65
CA ILE A 356 11.71 -4.65 -15.46
C ILE A 356 12.77 -4.12 -14.51
N GLN A 357 13.98 -4.69 -14.59
CA GLN A 357 15.09 -4.29 -13.74
C GLN A 357 15.59 -2.88 -14.09
N ALA A 358 16.14 -2.19 -13.08
CA ALA A 358 16.67 -0.83 -13.25
C ALA A 358 17.78 -0.78 -14.31
N GLY A 359 17.81 0.31 -15.09
CA GLY A 359 18.82 0.56 -16.12
C GLY A 359 18.78 -0.37 -17.33
N ARG A 360 17.75 -1.22 -17.48
CA ARG A 360 17.63 -2.17 -18.59
C ARG A 360 16.82 -1.61 -19.77
N TYR A 361 17.08 -2.17 -20.95
CA TYR A 361 16.24 -2.00 -22.13
C TYR A 361 15.18 -3.10 -22.17
N TRP A 362 13.92 -2.74 -22.29
CA TRP A 362 12.84 -3.69 -22.53
C TRP A 362 12.45 -3.71 -24.01
N VAL A 363 12.67 -4.84 -24.66
CA VAL A 363 12.40 -5.04 -26.10
C VAL A 363 11.31 -6.10 -26.36
N GLY A 364 10.48 -6.40 -25.36
CA GLY A 364 9.35 -7.33 -25.48
C GLY A 364 9.68 -8.81 -25.24
N LYS A 365 10.91 -9.11 -24.81
CA LYS A 365 11.32 -10.44 -24.35
C LYS A 365 11.73 -10.34 -22.89
N ALA A 366 11.09 -11.11 -22.02
CA ALA A 366 11.60 -11.30 -20.67
C ALA A 366 13.00 -11.90 -20.79
N GLU A 367 14.03 -11.19 -20.33
CA GLU A 367 15.37 -11.77 -20.22
C GLU A 367 15.26 -12.94 -19.24
N THR A 368 15.45 -14.16 -19.74
CA THR A 368 15.62 -15.32 -18.89
C THR A 368 16.84 -15.04 -18.00
N PRO A 369 16.71 -15.16 -16.66
CA PRO A 369 17.87 -15.08 -15.79
C PRO A 369 18.91 -16.10 -16.26
N LYS A 370 20.13 -15.64 -16.53
CA LYS A 370 21.28 -16.52 -16.81
C LYS A 370 21.92 -16.99 -15.52
#